data_AF-A0AAX1N7L6-F1
#
_entry.id   AF-A0AAX1N7L6-F1
#
_cell.length_a   1.000
_cell.length_b   1.000
_cell.length_c   1.000
_cell.angle_alpha   90.00
_cell.angle_beta   90.00
_cell.angle_gamma   90.00
#
_symmetry.space_group_name_H-M   'P 1'
#
loop_
_entity.id
_entity.type
_entity.pdbx_description
1 polymer ?
#
loop_
_entity_poly.entity_id
_entity_poly.type
_entity_poly.pdbx_seq_one_letter_code
_entity_poly.pdbx_strand_id
1 'polypeptide(L)'
;MKFIKIIILTLLLSMVTLLTYSMNKPHAKYKVIKVKTKGDYYIIHAMRNDSLFKIISKKVVIKESEFELLKKGKSYYFDFGSNIDEKGTEPLAGIANYLDVKNKPVFIDGNTRIRFTKRFHYRLYTSNNLMGLYYIPPSPN
;
A
#
# COMPACT_ATOMS: atom_id res chain seq x y z
N MET A 1 14.21 39.74 34.00
CA MET A 1 12.98 38.94 33.77
C MET A 1 12.50 38.89 32.31
N LYS A 2 12.71 39.90 31.45
CA LYS A 2 12.27 39.85 30.03
C LYS A 2 12.96 38.75 29.20
N PHE A 3 14.26 38.52 29.41
CA PHE A 3 15.02 37.48 28.70
C PHE A 3 14.55 36.05 28.98
N ILE A 4 14.15 35.75 30.22
CA ILE A 4 13.62 34.41 30.60
C ILE A 4 12.30 34.13 29.87
N LYS A 5 11.43 35.13 29.70
CA LYS A 5 10.18 34.98 28.94
C LYS A 5 10.42 34.68 27.46
N ILE A 6 11.47 35.26 26.86
CA ILE A 6 11.82 35.02 25.45
C ILE A 6 12.32 33.57 25.26
N ILE A 7 13.15 33.07 26.18
CA ILE A 7 13.67 31.70 26.14
C ILE A 7 12.54 30.66 26.29
N ILE A 8 11.59 30.91 27.20
CA ILE A 8 10.43 30.03 27.37
C ILE A 8 9.56 30.03 26.10
N LEU A 9 9.36 31.20 25.47
CA LEU A 9 8.56 31.32 24.25
C LEU A 9 9.20 30.60 23.06
N THR A 10 10.53 30.69 22.90
CA THR A 10 11.24 29.98 21.83
C THR A 10 11.25 28.47 22.04
N LEU A 11 11.34 28.00 23.29
CA LEU A 11 11.27 26.58 23.63
C LEU A 11 9.86 25.99 23.40
N LEU A 12 8.81 26.76 23.69
CA LEU A 12 7.43 26.37 23.37
C LEU A 12 7.20 26.30 21.86
N LEU A 13 7.72 27.27 21.11
CA LEU A 13 7.55 27.31 19.66
C LEU A 13 8.27 26.16 18.95
N SER A 14 9.46 25.75 19.44
CA SER A 14 10.18 24.60 18.89
C SER A 14 9.51 23.26 19.21
N MET A 15 8.83 23.13 20.35
CA MET A 15 8.02 21.96 20.68
C MET A 15 6.80 21.82 19.75
N VAL A 16 6.16 22.93 19.39
CA VAL A 16 5.00 22.93 18.47
C VAL A 16 5.42 22.52 17.05
N THR A 17 6.57 22.98 16.55
CA THR A 17 7.07 22.60 15.22
C THR A 17 7.51 21.14 15.14
N LEU A 18 8.00 20.56 16.24
CA LEU A 18 8.35 19.14 16.28
C LEU A 18 7.09 18.24 16.26
N LEU A 19 6.01 18.68 16.92
CA LEU A 19 4.74 17.96 16.93
C LEU A 19 4.11 17.89 15.52
N THR A 20 4.10 19.01 14.80
CA THR A 20 3.47 19.08 13.46
C THR A 20 4.23 18.29 12.40
N TYR A 21 5.55 18.17 12.52
CA TYR A 21 6.36 17.34 11.63
C TYR A 21 6.05 15.84 11.77
N SER A 22 5.77 15.37 13.00
CA SER A 22 5.47 13.96 13.26
C SER A 22 4.12 13.51 12.70
N MET A 23 3.16 14.43 12.58
CA MET A 23 1.81 14.12 12.08
C MET A 23 1.72 14.00 10.55
N ASN A 24 2.69 14.53 9.81
CA ASN A 24 2.71 14.51 8.34
C ASN A 24 3.80 13.57 7.81
N LYS A 25 3.73 12.27 8.14
CA LYS A 25 4.56 11.28 7.45
C LYS A 25 4.06 11.16 6.00
N PRO A 26 4.88 11.49 4.98
CA PRO A 26 4.45 11.35 3.60
C PRO A 26 4.13 9.88 3.31
N HIS A 27 2.93 9.64 2.81
CA HIS A 27 2.50 8.31 2.40
C HIS A 27 3.48 7.73 1.35
N ALA A 28 3.96 6.52 1.61
CA ALA A 28 4.93 5.87 0.73
C ALA A 28 4.33 5.59 -0.66
N LYS A 29 5.01 6.03 -1.72
CA LYS A 29 4.57 5.80 -3.10
C LYS A 29 5.24 4.57 -3.71
N TYR A 30 4.49 3.86 -4.55
CA TYR A 30 4.91 2.65 -5.24
C TYR A 30 4.76 2.83 -6.74
N LYS A 31 5.85 2.61 -7.47
CA LYS A 31 5.89 2.68 -8.94
C LYS A 31 5.28 1.42 -9.55
N VAL A 32 4.26 1.57 -10.39
CA VAL A 32 3.67 0.43 -11.12
C VAL A 32 4.63 -0.02 -12.21
N ILE A 33 5.13 -1.25 -12.13
CA ILE A 33 6.04 -1.82 -13.14
C ILE A 33 5.27 -2.60 -14.21
N LYS A 34 4.27 -3.37 -13.78
CA LYS A 34 3.55 -4.28 -14.66
C LYS A 34 2.17 -4.56 -14.10
N VAL A 35 1.20 -4.66 -15.00
CA VAL A 35 -0.13 -5.17 -14.71
C VAL A 35 -0.32 -6.44 -15.53
N LYS A 36 -0.88 -7.48 -14.92
CA LYS A 36 -1.29 -8.71 -15.59
C LYS A 36 -2.74 -9.01 -15.24
N THR A 37 -3.40 -9.80 -16.06
CA THR A 37 -4.73 -10.33 -15.80
C THR A 37 -4.63 -11.83 -15.51
N LYS A 38 -5.47 -12.31 -14.59
CA LYS A 38 -5.65 -13.74 -14.35
C LYS A 38 -7.04 -14.01 -13.78
N GLY A 39 -7.87 -14.75 -14.51
CA GLY A 39 -9.27 -14.95 -14.15
C GLY A 39 -9.97 -13.60 -13.95
N ASP A 40 -10.64 -13.45 -12.82
CA ASP A 40 -11.35 -12.24 -12.43
C ASP A 40 -10.50 -11.24 -11.65
N TYR A 41 -9.18 -11.34 -11.76
CA TYR A 41 -8.25 -10.48 -11.02
C TYR A 41 -7.22 -9.80 -11.90
N TYR A 42 -6.87 -8.58 -11.50
CA TYR A 42 -5.66 -7.88 -11.90
C TYR A 42 -4.55 -8.18 -10.90
N ILE A 43 -3.36 -8.49 -11.42
CA ILE A 43 -2.13 -8.69 -10.67
C ILE A 43 -1.20 -7.53 -11.00
N ILE A 44 -1.08 -6.61 -10.06
CA ILE A 44 -0.29 -5.38 -10.19
C ILE A 44 1.05 -5.60 -9.50
N HIS A 45 2.13 -5.46 -10.26
CA HIS A 45 3.48 -5.46 -9.72
C HIS A 45 3.91 -4.02 -9.52
N ALA A 46 4.19 -3.66 -8.27
CA ALA A 46 4.66 -2.34 -7.89
C ALA A 46 6.02 -2.41 -7.20
N MET A 47 6.76 -1.30 -7.19
CA MET A 47 8.08 -1.20 -6.58
C MET A 47 8.18 0.02 -5.71
N ARG A 48 8.80 -0.14 -4.55
CA ARG A 48 9.18 0.95 -3.65
C ARG A 48 10.60 0.71 -3.22
N ASN A 49 11.49 1.64 -3.55
CA ASN A 49 12.93 1.47 -3.41
C ASN A 49 13.34 0.14 -4.09
N ASP A 50 13.98 -0.77 -3.36
CA ASP A 50 14.41 -2.07 -3.90
C ASP A 50 13.42 -3.22 -3.64
N SER A 51 12.27 -2.92 -3.04
CA SER A 51 11.26 -3.92 -2.69
C SER A 51 10.16 -4.00 -3.74
N LEU A 52 9.75 -5.23 -4.07
CA LEU A 52 8.70 -5.52 -5.05
C LEU A 52 7.44 -6.05 -4.37
N PHE A 53 6.31 -5.53 -4.81
CA PHE A 53 5.00 -5.79 -4.25
C PHE A 53 4.10 -6.38 -5.33
N LYS A 54 3.34 -7.41 -4.95
CA LYS A 54 2.33 -8.02 -5.81
C LYS A 54 0.96 -7.71 -5.19
N ILE A 55 0.24 -6.81 -5.82
CA ILE A 55 -1.06 -6.31 -5.39
C ILE A 55 -2.12 -7.00 -6.25
N ILE A 56 -3.12 -7.57 -5.63
CA ILE A 56 -4.25 -8.23 -6.27
C ILE A 56 -5.46 -7.31 -6.15
N SER A 57 -6.18 -7.13 -7.26
CA SER A 57 -7.45 -6.39 -7.28
C SER A 57 -8.45 -7.11 -8.16
N LYS A 58 -9.69 -7.26 -7.68
CA LYS A 58 -10.75 -7.94 -8.42
C LYS A 58 -11.23 -7.06 -9.57
N LYS A 59 -11.53 -7.68 -10.71
CA LYS A 59 -12.18 -7.02 -11.83
C LYS A 59 -13.57 -6.59 -11.41
N VAL A 60 -13.93 -5.39 -11.84
CA VAL A 60 -15.17 -4.71 -11.50
C VAL A 60 -15.60 -3.94 -12.73
N VAL A 61 -16.92 -3.87 -12.96
CA VAL A 61 -17.50 -3.05 -14.01
C VAL A 61 -17.69 -1.66 -13.42
N ILE A 62 -16.89 -0.70 -13.87
CA ILE A 62 -16.95 0.70 -13.43
C ILE A 62 -17.15 1.55 -14.69
N LYS A 63 -17.93 2.63 -14.57
CA LYS A 63 -18.00 3.67 -15.60
C LYS A 63 -16.67 4.43 -15.61
N GLU A 64 -16.01 4.49 -16.76
CA GLU A 64 -14.61 4.93 -16.92
C GLU A 64 -14.30 6.35 -16.40
N SER A 65 -15.31 7.17 -16.09
CA SER A 65 -15.18 8.60 -15.78
C SER A 65 -14.88 8.95 -14.33
N GLU A 66 -15.00 8.02 -13.37
CA GLU A 66 -14.99 8.38 -11.95
C GLU A 66 -13.59 8.41 -11.31
N PHE A 67 -12.60 7.71 -11.88
CA PHE A 67 -11.31 7.48 -11.22
C PHE A 67 -10.14 7.39 -12.20
N GLU A 68 -8.92 7.62 -11.69
CA GLU A 68 -7.72 7.56 -12.53
C GLU A 68 -7.33 6.10 -12.83
N LEU A 69 -7.22 5.72 -14.11
CA LEU A 69 -6.66 4.43 -14.48
C LEU A 69 -5.16 4.34 -14.12
N LEU A 70 -4.75 3.26 -13.44
CA LEU A 70 -3.34 3.00 -13.13
C LEU A 70 -2.48 2.94 -14.39
N LYS A 71 -1.42 3.75 -14.43
CA LYS A 71 -0.45 3.80 -15.53
C LYS A 71 0.87 3.15 -15.14
N LYS A 72 1.39 2.30 -16.03
CA LYS A 72 2.75 1.76 -15.91
C LYS A 72 3.76 2.91 -15.84
N GLY A 73 4.72 2.82 -14.93
CA GLY A 73 5.76 3.81 -14.71
C GLY A 73 5.38 4.94 -13.75
N LYS A 74 4.08 5.16 -13.49
CA LYS A 74 3.61 6.16 -12.52
C LYS A 74 3.61 5.56 -11.11
N SER A 75 3.80 6.44 -10.12
CA SER A 75 3.85 6.10 -8.70
C SER A 75 2.55 6.49 -8.00
N TYR A 76 2.01 5.57 -7.22
CA TYR A 76 0.74 5.72 -6.51
C TYR A 76 0.93 5.38 -5.03
N TYR A 77 0.12 5.96 -4.16
CA TYR A 77 0.00 5.48 -2.79
C TYR A 77 -0.95 4.29 -2.79
N PHE A 78 -0.58 3.16 -2.21
CA PHE A 78 -1.51 2.04 -2.03
C PHE A 78 -1.84 1.93 -0.55
N ASP A 79 -3.12 2.13 -0.22
CA ASP A 79 -3.64 1.89 1.12
C ASP A 79 -3.89 0.39 1.31
N PHE A 80 -2.91 -0.28 1.91
CA PHE A 80 -3.02 -1.71 2.24
C PHE A 80 -3.88 -1.99 3.48
N GLY A 81 -4.52 -0.96 4.08
CA GLY A 81 -5.33 -1.08 5.29
C GLY A 81 -4.52 -1.22 6.57
N SER A 82 -5.19 -1.04 7.72
CA SER A 82 -4.64 -1.25 9.07
C SER A 82 -4.75 -2.73 9.47
N ASN A 83 -4.09 -3.63 8.77
CA ASN A 83 -3.72 -4.95 9.33
C ASN A 83 -2.31 -4.86 9.93
N ILE A 84 -2.09 -3.78 10.70
CA ILE A 84 -0.89 -3.59 11.51
C ILE A 84 -1.28 -3.99 12.92
N ASP A 85 -1.20 -5.27 13.22
CA ASP A 85 -0.88 -5.64 14.59
C ASP A 85 0.54 -5.14 14.89
N GLU A 86 0.79 -4.80 16.14
CA GLU A 86 2.04 -4.27 16.72
C GLU A 86 3.27 -5.19 16.50
N LYS A 87 3.14 -6.27 15.73
CA LYS A 87 4.17 -7.18 15.22
C LYS A 87 4.25 -7.31 13.69
N GLY A 88 3.77 -6.33 12.93
CA GLY A 88 4.30 -6.01 11.59
C GLY A 88 4.08 -7.03 10.46
N THR A 89 3.03 -7.85 10.50
CA THR A 89 2.57 -8.61 9.33
C THR A 89 1.05 -8.78 9.45
N GLU A 90 0.24 -8.34 8.49
CA GLU A 90 -0.31 -9.29 7.51
C GLU A 90 -0.91 -8.63 6.23
N PRO A 91 -0.51 -9.07 5.03
CA PRO A 91 -1.25 -8.85 3.79
C PRO A 91 -2.56 -9.67 3.76
N LEU A 92 -3.48 -9.39 2.83
CA LEU A 92 -4.81 -10.00 2.85
C LEU A 92 -4.85 -11.52 3.04
N ALA A 93 -5.72 -11.88 3.98
CA ALA A 93 -6.45 -13.14 4.10
C ALA A 93 -5.63 -14.37 3.75
N GLY A 94 -4.88 -14.84 4.75
CA GLY A 94 -4.21 -16.13 4.70
C GLY A 94 -2.72 -15.96 4.86
N ILE A 95 -2.31 -15.91 6.13
CA ILE A 95 -1.06 -16.53 6.55
C ILE A 95 -0.99 -17.88 5.83
N ALA A 96 -0.10 -17.98 4.87
CA ALA A 96 0.59 -19.21 4.67
C ALA A 96 1.98 -18.90 5.18
N ASN A 97 2.41 -19.61 6.21
CA ASN A 97 3.80 -19.60 6.63
C ASN A 97 4.66 -19.75 5.36
N TYR A 98 5.84 -19.13 5.28
CA TYR A 98 6.68 -19.25 4.07
C TYR A 98 6.81 -20.72 3.63
N LEU A 99 6.86 -21.64 4.59
CA LEU A 99 6.88 -23.08 4.38
C LEU A 99 5.62 -23.63 3.68
N ASP A 100 4.44 -23.07 3.94
CA ASP A 100 3.15 -23.51 3.39
C ASP A 100 2.96 -23.08 1.92
N VAL A 101 3.53 -21.93 1.54
CA VAL A 101 3.45 -21.37 0.18
C VAL A 101 4.69 -21.58 -0.67
N LYS A 102 5.80 -22.05 -0.07
CA LYS A 102 7.02 -22.39 -0.82
C LYS A 102 6.68 -23.49 -1.82
N ASN A 103 6.60 -23.08 -3.10
CA ASN A 103 6.30 -23.91 -4.27
C ASN A 103 4.82 -24.26 -4.51
N LYS A 104 3.88 -23.79 -3.69
CA LYS A 104 2.45 -24.02 -3.90
C LYS A 104 1.73 -22.74 -4.37
N PRO A 105 0.76 -22.87 -5.29
CA PRO A 105 -0.17 -21.78 -5.55
C PRO A 105 -1.15 -21.59 -4.38
N VAL A 106 -1.79 -20.44 -4.32
CA VAL A 106 -2.99 -20.22 -3.50
C VAL A 106 -4.14 -19.86 -4.42
N PHE A 107 -5.33 -20.32 -4.06
CA PHE A 107 -6.58 -19.99 -4.73
C PHE A 107 -7.24 -18.85 -3.98
N ILE A 108 -7.56 -17.76 -4.68
CA ILE A 108 -8.13 -16.56 -4.05
C ILE A 108 -9.66 -16.66 -3.93
N ASP A 109 -10.30 -17.34 -4.88
CA ASP A 109 -11.74 -17.50 -5.02
C ASP A 109 -12.10 -18.96 -5.40
N GLY A 110 -11.23 -19.91 -5.06
CA GLY A 110 -11.35 -21.33 -5.47
C GLY A 110 -10.93 -21.62 -6.91
N ASN A 111 -10.97 -20.64 -7.83
CA ASN A 111 -10.68 -20.84 -9.26
C ASN A 111 -9.38 -20.16 -9.72
N THR A 112 -9.06 -19.00 -9.13
CA THR A 112 -7.94 -18.16 -9.53
C THR A 112 -6.68 -18.54 -8.76
N ARG A 113 -5.85 -19.33 -9.43
CA ARG A 113 -4.56 -19.82 -8.90
C ARG A 113 -3.46 -18.74 -8.96
N ILE A 114 -3.03 -18.16 -7.85
CA ILE A 114 -1.90 -17.21 -7.80
C ILE A 114 -0.69 -17.82 -7.11
N ARG A 115 0.49 -17.70 -7.72
CA ARG A 115 1.75 -18.23 -7.17
C ARG A 115 2.47 -17.15 -6.36
N PHE A 116 2.84 -17.51 -5.13
CA PHE A 116 3.79 -16.75 -4.31
C PHE A 116 5.22 -16.94 -4.84
N THR A 117 6.00 -15.87 -4.82
CA THR A 117 7.33 -15.85 -5.47
C THR A 117 8.31 -15.11 -4.58
N LYS A 118 9.53 -15.63 -4.44
CA LYS A 118 10.62 -15.05 -3.63
C LYS A 118 10.83 -13.56 -3.89
N ARG A 119 10.77 -13.17 -5.18
CA ARG A 119 10.93 -11.79 -5.64
C ARG A 119 9.95 -10.80 -5.00
N PHE A 120 8.82 -11.27 -4.47
CA PHE A 120 7.77 -10.46 -3.85
C PHE A 120 7.59 -10.83 -2.37
N HIS A 121 8.68 -11.25 -1.72
CA HIS A 121 8.72 -11.61 -0.30
C HIS A 121 7.70 -12.68 0.12
N TYR A 122 7.23 -13.50 -0.83
CA TYR A 122 6.12 -14.43 -0.61
C TYR A 122 4.88 -13.75 0.02
N ARG A 123 4.56 -12.52 -0.40
CA ARG A 123 3.38 -11.77 0.04
C ARG A 123 2.49 -11.35 -1.12
N LEU A 124 1.18 -11.34 -0.88
CA LEU A 124 0.13 -10.82 -1.78
C LEU A 124 -0.63 -9.73 -1.06
N TYR A 125 -0.65 -8.53 -1.63
CA TYR A 125 -1.34 -7.39 -1.04
C TYR A 125 -2.67 -7.18 -1.75
N THR A 126 -3.63 -6.53 -1.11
CA THR A 126 -4.71 -5.81 -1.79
C THR A 126 -4.75 -4.42 -1.20
N SER A 127 -5.42 -3.51 -1.89
CA SER A 127 -5.43 -2.10 -1.57
C SER A 127 -6.87 -1.62 -1.49
N ASN A 128 -7.22 -0.89 -0.43
CA ASN A 128 -8.56 -0.33 -0.22
C ASN A 128 -8.86 0.78 -1.23
N ASN A 129 -7.84 1.54 -1.61
CA ASN A 129 -7.93 2.65 -2.56
C ASN A 129 -7.70 2.22 -4.02
N LEU A 130 -8.09 0.98 -4.35
CA LEU A 130 -7.95 0.41 -5.69
C LEU A 130 -9.18 -0.41 -6.07
N MET A 131 -9.86 -0.01 -7.15
CA MET A 131 -11.03 -0.68 -7.68
C MET A 131 -10.69 -1.25 -9.07
N GLY A 132 -10.34 -2.52 -9.15
CA GLY A 132 -9.78 -3.11 -10.37
C GLY A 132 -8.44 -2.46 -10.76
N LEU A 133 -8.44 -1.67 -11.83
CA LEU A 133 -7.28 -0.87 -12.26
C LEU A 133 -7.43 0.62 -11.95
N TYR A 134 -8.54 1.03 -11.36
CA TYR A 134 -8.84 2.42 -11.09
C TYR A 134 -8.36 2.80 -9.71
N TYR A 135 -7.52 3.82 -9.67
CA TYR A 135 -6.97 4.41 -8.47
C TYR A 135 -7.97 5.38 -7.85
N ILE A 136 -8.30 5.12 -6.59
CA ILE A 136 -9.15 6.01 -5.79
C ILE A 136 -8.19 6.92 -5.02
N PRO A 137 -8.13 8.23 -5.31
CA PRO A 137 -7.31 9.14 -4.53
C PRO A 137 -7.83 9.18 -3.09
N PRO A 138 -6.94 9.28 -2.08
CA PRO A 138 -7.39 9.52 -0.71
C PRO A 138 -8.19 10.83 -0.67
N SER A 139 -9.29 10.85 0.11
CA SER A 139 -10.07 12.06 0.29
C SER A 139 -9.17 13.20 0.78
N PRO A 140 -9.30 14.43 0.25
CA PRO A 140 -8.63 15.57 0.82
C PRO A 140 -9.14 15.75 2.26
N ASN A 141 -8.21 15.70 3.22
CA ASN A 141 -8.48 16.07 4.61
C ASN A 141 -8.61 17.58 4.74
#